data_AF-A0A8I3XAK1-F1
#
_entry.id   AF-A0A8I3XAK1-F1
#
_cell.length_a   1.000
_cell.length_b   1.000
_cell.length_c   1.000
_cell.angle_alpha   90.00
_cell.angle_beta   90.00
_cell.angle_gamma   90.00
#
_symmetry.space_group_name_H-M   'P 1'
#
loop_
_entity.id
_entity.type
_entity.pdbx_description
1 polymer ?
#
loop_
_entity_poly.entity_id
_entity_poly.type
_entity_poly.pdbx_seq_one_letter_code
_entity_poly.pdbx_strand_id
1 'polypeptide(L)'
;MNKQDYMNTWVQEPPLDYSFRSIHIIQDLVNEEPRTGLRTLKRSKSGKSLTQSLWLNNNVLNDLRDLNQVASKLLEHPENLAWIDLSFNDLTSIDPVLTTFFNLSILYLHGNSIQHLGEVNKLAILPRLRSLTLHGNPMEEEKGYSPGCPSVLRQFDPVPSSKRQKLWALPHHL
;
A
#
# COMPACT_ATOMS: atom_id res chain seq x y z
N MET A 1 -15.81 1.02 -25.89
CA MET A 1 -14.73 0.30 -25.18
C MET A 1 -14.71 -1.14 -25.70
N ASN A 2 -13.64 -1.56 -26.39
CA ASN A 2 -13.61 -2.86 -27.05
C ASN A 2 -13.19 -3.97 -26.08
N LYS A 3 -13.85 -5.13 -26.19
CA LYS A 3 -13.58 -6.36 -25.41
C LYS A 3 -12.15 -6.90 -25.56
N GLN A 4 -11.36 -6.38 -26.50
CA GLN A 4 -9.96 -6.76 -26.72
C GLN A 4 -9.03 -6.29 -25.58
N ASP A 5 -9.39 -5.22 -24.86
CA ASP A 5 -8.56 -4.69 -23.76
C ASP A 5 -8.62 -5.59 -22.50
N TYR A 6 -9.57 -6.54 -22.46
CA TYR A 6 -9.72 -7.52 -21.37
C TYR A 6 -8.79 -8.74 -21.48
N MET A 7 -8.14 -8.96 -22.65
CA MET A 7 -7.43 -10.21 -22.94
C MET A 7 -5.90 -10.13 -22.79
N ASN A 8 -5.38 -9.13 -22.07
CA ASN A 8 -3.95 -9.06 -21.71
C ASN A 8 -3.72 -9.41 -20.23
N THR A 9 -4.33 -10.49 -19.77
CA THR A 9 -3.88 -11.15 -18.53
C THR A 9 -2.55 -11.85 -18.81
N TRP A 10 -1.62 -11.79 -17.83
CA TRP A 10 -0.42 -12.64 -17.68
C TRP A 10 0.98 -12.07 -17.97
N VAL A 11 1.16 -10.75 -18.09
CA VAL A 11 2.49 -10.18 -17.81
C VAL A 11 2.33 -9.07 -16.80
N GLN A 12 2.65 -9.36 -15.53
CA GLN A 12 2.84 -8.30 -14.55
C GLN A 12 3.98 -7.41 -15.05
N GLU A 13 3.65 -6.14 -15.26
CA GLU A 13 4.63 -5.11 -15.54
C GLU A 13 5.60 -5.01 -14.36
N PRO A 14 6.90 -4.73 -14.61
CA PRO A 14 7.84 -4.53 -13.52
C PRO A 14 7.36 -3.37 -12.61
N PRO A 15 7.83 -3.32 -11.36
CA PRO A 15 7.47 -2.23 -10.45
C PRO A 15 8.00 -0.90 -10.98
N LEU A 16 7.28 0.17 -10.66
CA LEU A 16 7.79 1.52 -10.74
C LEU A 16 8.71 1.72 -9.53
N ASP A 17 10.01 1.57 -9.76
CA ASP A 17 11.01 1.45 -8.71
C ASP A 17 11.65 2.79 -8.38
N TYR A 18 11.30 3.35 -7.21
CA TYR A 18 11.89 4.55 -6.64
C TYR A 18 12.70 4.23 -5.36
N SER A 19 13.16 2.99 -5.22
CA SER A 19 13.97 2.59 -4.08
C SER A 19 15.34 3.27 -4.06
N PHE A 20 15.89 3.53 -2.88
CA PHE A 20 17.24 4.15 -2.72
C PHE A 20 17.41 5.46 -3.49
N ARG A 21 16.35 6.27 -3.58
CA ARG A 21 16.39 7.58 -4.25
C ARG A 21 16.57 8.74 -3.28
N SER A 22 16.68 8.46 -1.98
CA SER A 22 16.73 9.48 -0.93
C SER A 22 15.53 10.42 -1.00
N ILE A 23 14.34 9.87 -1.28
CA ILE A 23 13.10 10.66 -1.37
C ILE A 23 12.68 11.05 0.05
N HIS A 24 12.46 12.35 0.26
CA HIS A 24 12.02 12.91 1.54
C HIS A 24 10.54 13.25 1.53
N ILE A 25 10.03 13.74 0.40
CA ILE A 25 8.61 14.08 0.22
C ILE A 25 8.07 13.41 -1.03
N ILE A 26 6.79 13.02 -0.97
CA ILE A 26 6.13 12.27 -2.04
C ILE A 26 6.08 13.06 -3.36
N GLN A 27 6.06 14.38 -3.32
CA GLN A 27 6.04 15.23 -4.52
C GLN A 27 7.31 15.08 -5.37
N ASP A 28 8.45 14.73 -4.76
CA ASP A 28 9.73 14.61 -5.47
C ASP A 28 9.68 13.51 -6.53
N LEU A 29 8.85 12.48 -6.32
CA LEU A 29 8.64 11.37 -7.26
C LEU A 29 8.30 11.82 -8.69
N VAL A 30 7.64 12.98 -8.84
CA VAL A 30 7.24 13.50 -10.16
C VAL A 30 8.44 13.98 -10.98
N ASN A 31 9.50 14.41 -10.31
CA ASN A 31 10.72 14.94 -10.94
C ASN A 31 11.89 13.96 -10.87
N GLU A 32 11.80 12.94 -10.02
CA GLU A 32 12.80 11.88 -9.88
C GLU A 32 12.66 10.84 -10.99
N GLU A 33 13.79 10.34 -11.51
CA GLU A 33 13.76 9.24 -12.45
C GLU A 33 13.65 7.92 -11.68
N PRO A 34 12.76 6.98 -12.03
CA PRO A 34 12.73 5.67 -11.39
C PRO A 34 13.95 4.83 -11.82
N ARG A 35 14.37 3.90 -10.96
CA ARG A 35 15.40 2.90 -11.24
C ARG A 35 15.00 2.02 -12.42
N THR A 36 15.98 1.70 -13.25
CA THR A 36 15.82 0.77 -14.35
C THR A 36 16.06 -0.66 -13.87
N GLY A 37 15.02 -1.48 -13.97
CA GLY A 37 15.12 -2.92 -13.74
C GLY A 37 15.60 -3.67 -14.99
N LEU A 38 15.78 -4.99 -14.85
CA LEU A 38 16.13 -5.88 -15.97
C LEU A 38 15.08 -5.91 -17.08
N ARG A 39 13.80 -5.66 -16.73
CA ARG A 39 12.69 -5.54 -17.66
C ARG A 39 12.29 -4.07 -17.76
N THR A 40 12.17 -3.57 -18.98
CA THR A 40 11.66 -2.22 -19.25
C THR A 40 10.21 -2.11 -18.83
N LEU A 41 9.90 -1.08 -18.03
CA LEU A 41 8.54 -0.73 -17.66
C LEU A 41 7.79 -0.14 -18.86
N LYS A 42 6.64 -0.72 -19.21
CA LYS A 42 5.80 -0.15 -20.27
C LYS A 42 5.11 1.13 -19.82
N ARG A 43 5.01 2.07 -20.75
CA ARG A 43 4.31 3.35 -20.60
C ARG A 43 3.18 3.46 -21.60
N SER A 44 2.11 4.15 -21.21
CA SER A 44 0.98 4.47 -22.08
C SER A 44 1.35 5.59 -23.06
N LYS A 45 0.43 5.94 -23.97
CA LYS A 45 0.58 7.09 -24.88
C LYS A 45 0.67 8.43 -24.13
N SER A 46 0.19 8.50 -22.89
CA SER A 46 0.27 9.70 -22.04
C SER A 46 1.63 9.82 -21.32
N GLY A 47 2.50 8.81 -21.44
CA GLY A 47 3.80 8.74 -20.76
C GLY A 47 3.75 8.11 -19.37
N LYS A 48 2.55 7.82 -18.85
CA LYS A 48 2.36 7.20 -17.53
C LYS A 48 2.64 5.70 -17.53
N SER A 49 3.06 5.18 -16.39
CA SER A 49 3.42 3.77 -16.22
C SER A 49 2.18 2.87 -16.19
N LEU A 50 2.27 1.69 -16.81
CA LEU A 50 1.18 0.69 -16.86
C LEU A 50 1.27 -0.37 -15.75
N THR A 51 2.08 -0.12 -14.72
CA THR A 51 2.31 -1.06 -13.62
C THR A 51 1.28 -0.92 -12.51
N GLN A 52 1.20 -1.97 -11.70
CA GLN A 52 0.37 -2.08 -10.49
C GLN A 52 1.21 -2.10 -9.21
N SER A 53 2.52 -1.92 -9.35
CA SER A 53 3.48 -2.02 -8.25
C SER A 53 4.30 -0.73 -8.15
N LEU A 54 4.36 -0.16 -6.96
CA LEU A 54 5.14 1.04 -6.65
C LEU A 54 6.11 0.72 -5.50
N TRP A 55 7.41 0.84 -5.76
CA TRP A 55 8.44 0.58 -4.76
C TRP A 55 9.05 1.90 -4.32
N LEU A 56 8.98 2.18 -3.02
CA LEU A 56 9.45 3.39 -2.34
C LEU A 56 10.38 3.04 -1.18
N ASN A 57 10.87 1.81 -1.13
CA ASN A 57 11.67 1.31 -0.02
C ASN A 57 13.09 1.90 0.00
N ASN A 58 13.71 1.94 1.19
CA ASN A 58 15.03 2.55 1.38
C ASN A 58 15.06 4.04 0.96
N ASN A 59 14.10 4.80 1.47
CA ASN A 59 14.05 6.26 1.36
C ASN A 59 13.94 6.85 2.78
N VAL A 60 13.57 8.12 2.90
CA VAL A 60 13.45 8.84 4.18
C VAL A 60 12.06 9.50 4.30
N LEU A 61 11.05 8.80 3.79
CA LEU A 61 9.66 9.25 3.84
C LEU A 61 9.12 9.15 5.26
N ASN A 62 8.53 10.23 5.76
CA ASN A 62 7.85 10.26 7.06
C ASN A 62 6.33 10.54 6.96
N ASP A 63 5.83 10.79 5.75
CA ASP A 63 4.46 11.20 5.47
C ASP A 63 4.04 10.76 4.04
N LEU A 64 2.75 10.48 3.84
CA LEU A 64 2.22 9.99 2.56
C LEU A 64 1.04 10.80 2.02
N ARG A 65 0.66 11.93 2.64
CA ARG A 65 -0.57 12.70 2.34
C ARG A 65 -0.88 12.90 0.85
N ASP A 66 0.14 13.13 0.03
CA ASP A 66 -0.01 13.44 -1.41
C ASP A 66 0.15 12.22 -2.33
N LEU A 67 0.27 11.00 -1.78
CA LEU A 67 0.53 9.79 -2.55
C LEU A 67 -0.55 9.49 -3.59
N ASN A 68 -1.82 9.74 -3.29
CA ASN A 68 -2.90 9.54 -4.25
C ASN A 68 -2.77 10.50 -5.46
N GLN A 69 -2.48 11.78 -5.19
CA GLN A 69 -2.30 12.79 -6.25
C GLN A 69 -1.07 12.48 -7.11
N VAL A 70 0.05 12.11 -6.47
CA VAL A 70 1.28 11.77 -7.17
C VAL A 70 1.14 10.46 -7.95
N ALA A 71 0.52 9.43 -7.38
CA ALA A 71 0.23 8.18 -8.09
C ALA A 71 -0.60 8.44 -9.36
N SER A 72 -1.57 9.35 -9.31
CA SER A 72 -2.37 9.75 -10.47
C SER A 72 -1.57 10.47 -11.57
N LYS A 73 -0.42 11.06 -11.23
CA LYS A 73 0.51 11.65 -12.21
C LYS A 73 1.45 10.59 -12.81
N LEU A 74 1.85 9.59 -12.02
CA LEU A 74 2.84 8.58 -12.41
C LEU A 74 2.25 7.36 -13.13
N LEU A 75 1.03 6.97 -12.76
CA LEU A 75 0.39 5.72 -13.17
C LEU A 75 -0.80 6.00 -14.09
N GLU A 76 -0.95 5.20 -15.14
CA GLU A 76 -2.12 5.29 -16.02
C GLU A 76 -3.41 4.87 -15.29
N HIS A 77 -3.29 3.85 -14.43
CA HIS A 77 -4.39 3.28 -13.66
C HIS A 77 -4.02 3.18 -12.17
N PRO A 78 -3.93 4.31 -11.43
CA PRO A 78 -3.59 4.31 -10.00
C PRO A 78 -4.57 3.47 -9.16
N GLU A 79 -5.83 3.36 -9.59
CA GLU A 79 -6.86 2.52 -8.96
C GLU A 79 -6.51 1.03 -8.99
N ASN A 80 -5.63 0.60 -9.90
CA ASN A 80 -5.18 -0.78 -10.04
C ASN A 80 -3.92 -1.09 -9.21
N LEU A 81 -3.41 -0.15 -8.41
CA LEU A 81 -2.29 -0.41 -7.51
C LEU A 81 -2.60 -1.61 -6.59
N ALA A 82 -1.76 -2.62 -6.69
CA ALA A 82 -1.90 -3.90 -6.02
C ALA A 82 -0.72 -4.20 -5.08
N TRP A 83 0.43 -3.54 -5.26
CA TRP A 83 1.61 -3.69 -4.42
C TRP A 83 2.28 -2.35 -4.16
N ILE A 84 2.42 -1.99 -2.89
CA ILE A 84 3.25 -0.88 -2.44
C ILE A 84 4.34 -1.39 -1.49
N ASP A 85 5.59 -1.05 -1.76
CA ASP A 85 6.71 -1.31 -0.85
C ASP A 85 7.18 0.01 -0.22
N LEU A 86 6.95 0.18 1.08
CA LEU A 86 7.34 1.33 1.89
C LEU A 86 8.35 0.94 2.98
N SER A 87 8.96 -0.23 2.87
CA SER A 87 9.93 -0.72 3.86
C SER A 87 11.17 0.18 3.96
N PHE A 88 11.82 0.21 5.12
CA PHE A 88 13.03 1.02 5.32
C PHE A 88 12.80 2.51 4.98
N ASN A 89 11.85 3.12 5.69
CA ASN A 89 11.54 4.56 5.66
C ASN A 89 11.38 5.05 7.12
N ASP A 90 10.93 6.29 7.31
CA ASP A 90 10.79 6.94 8.62
C ASP A 90 9.31 7.14 9.01
N LEU A 91 8.40 6.29 8.51
CA LEU A 91 6.97 6.42 8.79
C LEU A 91 6.69 6.14 10.26
N THR A 92 6.05 7.09 10.95
CA THR A 92 5.67 6.96 12.37
C THR A 92 4.25 6.44 12.59
N SER A 93 3.45 6.42 11.51
CA SER A 93 2.04 6.06 11.49
C SER A 93 1.65 5.50 10.12
N ILE A 94 0.51 4.82 10.04
CA ILE A 94 -0.09 4.36 8.79
C ILE A 94 -1.02 5.46 8.28
N ASP A 95 -0.63 6.11 7.19
CA ASP A 95 -1.40 7.21 6.59
C ASP A 95 -2.73 6.69 5.99
N PRO A 96 -3.88 7.33 6.30
CA PRO A 96 -5.18 6.98 5.74
C PRO A 96 -5.23 6.96 4.20
N VAL A 97 -4.35 7.66 3.49
CA VAL A 97 -4.26 7.61 2.02
C VAL A 97 -4.12 6.18 1.50
N LEU A 98 -3.45 5.30 2.25
CA LEU A 98 -3.27 3.89 1.88
C LEU A 98 -4.61 3.14 1.81
N THR A 99 -5.62 3.58 2.56
CA THR A 99 -6.97 3.01 2.54
C THR A 99 -7.75 3.33 1.25
N THR A 100 -7.26 4.27 0.44
CA THR A 100 -7.88 4.65 -0.83
C THR A 100 -7.54 3.70 -1.98
N PHE A 101 -6.50 2.87 -1.84
CA PHE A 101 -6.08 1.89 -2.84
C PHE A 101 -6.81 0.55 -2.61
N PHE A 102 -8.10 0.48 -2.95
CA PHE A 102 -8.94 -0.69 -2.69
C PHE A 102 -8.47 -2.01 -3.33
N ASN A 103 -7.60 -1.94 -4.34
CA ASN A 103 -7.01 -3.10 -4.99
C ASN A 103 -5.68 -3.57 -4.35
N LEU A 104 -5.19 -2.86 -3.34
CA LEU A 104 -3.94 -3.17 -2.67
C LEU A 104 -3.99 -4.57 -2.04
N SER A 105 -3.03 -5.40 -2.42
CA SER A 105 -2.92 -6.81 -2.04
C SER A 105 -1.66 -7.12 -1.23
N ILE A 106 -0.60 -6.35 -1.47
CA ILE A 106 0.70 -6.46 -0.81
C ILE A 106 1.11 -5.08 -0.33
N LEU A 107 1.40 -4.96 0.96
CA LEU A 107 1.90 -3.74 1.58
C LEU A 107 3.07 -4.07 2.51
N TYR A 108 4.24 -3.53 2.22
CA TYR A 108 5.41 -3.69 3.09
C TYR A 108 5.69 -2.41 3.87
N LEU A 109 5.72 -2.52 5.19
CA LEU A 109 5.92 -1.43 6.15
C LEU A 109 7.00 -1.76 7.20
N HIS A 110 7.73 -2.86 7.03
CA HIS A 110 8.81 -3.24 7.94
C HIS A 110 9.97 -2.23 7.92
N GLY A 111 10.72 -2.14 9.02
CA GLY A 111 11.83 -1.18 9.13
C GLY A 111 11.38 0.27 9.04
N ASN A 112 10.27 0.60 9.71
CA ASN A 112 9.78 1.98 9.86
C ASN A 112 9.75 2.35 11.36
N SER A 113 9.19 3.50 11.69
CA SER A 113 9.06 4.01 13.07
C SER A 113 7.63 3.96 13.60
N ILE A 114 6.80 3.01 13.14
CA ILE A 114 5.38 2.90 13.54
C ILE A 114 5.29 2.48 15.01
N GLN A 115 4.73 3.35 15.84
CA GLN A 115 4.77 3.19 17.30
C GLN A 115 3.63 2.35 17.84
N HIS A 116 2.44 2.44 17.22
CA HIS A 116 1.21 1.90 17.81
C HIS A 116 0.60 0.79 16.97
N LEU A 117 0.28 -0.34 17.61
CA LEU A 117 -0.41 -1.46 16.96
C LEU A 117 -1.79 -1.06 16.45
N GLY A 118 -2.43 -0.08 17.09
CA GLY A 118 -3.74 0.45 16.70
C GLY A 118 -3.78 1.05 15.28
N GLU A 119 -2.63 1.46 14.73
CA GLU A 119 -2.51 1.98 13.37
C GLU A 119 -2.93 0.95 12.31
N VAL A 120 -2.69 -0.33 12.59
CA VAL A 120 -2.99 -1.44 11.67
C VAL A 120 -4.49 -1.58 11.41
N ASN A 121 -5.34 -1.19 12.37
CA ASN A 121 -6.79 -1.24 12.23
C ASN A 121 -7.30 -0.42 11.03
N LYS A 122 -6.59 0.65 10.65
CA LYS A 122 -6.95 1.50 9.49
C LYS A 122 -6.99 0.70 8.19
N LEU A 123 -6.13 -0.31 8.07
CA LEU A 123 -6.01 -1.11 6.87
C LEU A 123 -7.16 -2.11 6.71
N ALA A 124 -7.92 -2.45 7.77
CA ALA A 124 -8.97 -3.48 7.74
C ALA A 124 -10.09 -3.21 6.71
N ILE A 125 -10.19 -1.97 6.22
CA ILE A 125 -11.13 -1.61 5.15
C ILE A 125 -10.70 -2.11 3.77
N LEU A 126 -9.43 -2.46 3.56
CA LEU A 126 -8.88 -2.91 2.29
C LEU A 126 -9.27 -4.37 2.00
N PRO A 127 -10.21 -4.61 1.06
CA PRO A 127 -10.83 -5.93 0.90
C PRO A 127 -9.92 -6.97 0.24
N ARG A 128 -8.78 -6.54 -0.31
CA ARG A 128 -7.85 -7.39 -1.07
C ARG A 128 -6.49 -7.55 -0.41
N LEU A 129 -6.24 -6.89 0.73
CA LEU A 129 -4.95 -6.95 1.41
C LEU A 129 -4.73 -8.35 1.98
N ARG A 130 -3.65 -9.01 1.54
CA ARG A 130 -3.33 -10.41 1.90
C ARG A 130 -1.91 -10.57 2.45
N SER A 131 -1.01 -9.67 2.07
CA SER A 131 0.37 -9.67 2.54
C SER A 131 0.69 -8.32 3.17
N LEU A 132 1.08 -8.35 4.45
CA LEU A 132 1.46 -7.19 5.25
C LEU A 132 2.70 -7.54 6.07
N THR A 133 3.74 -6.71 6.00
CA THR A 133 4.93 -6.85 6.85
C THR A 133 5.11 -5.62 7.72
N LEU A 134 5.34 -5.83 9.02
CA LEU A 134 5.43 -4.77 10.03
C LEU A 134 6.64 -4.91 10.97
N HIS A 135 7.49 -5.92 10.76
CA HIS A 135 8.61 -6.18 11.66
C HIS A 135 9.64 -5.03 11.67
N GLY A 136 10.41 -4.88 12.74
CA GLY A 136 11.36 -3.77 12.86
C GLY A 136 10.66 -2.41 12.97
N ASN A 137 9.48 -2.36 13.61
CA ASN A 137 8.81 -1.14 14.03
C ASN A 137 8.67 -1.13 15.56
N PRO A 138 8.70 0.03 16.25
CA PRO A 138 8.56 0.07 17.72
C PRO A 138 7.27 -0.59 18.26
N MET A 139 6.19 -0.63 17.47
CA MET A 139 4.96 -1.34 17.83
C MET A 139 5.14 -2.83 18.13
N GLU A 140 6.27 -3.44 17.77
CA GLU A 140 6.57 -4.84 18.11
C GLU A 140 6.68 -5.08 19.63
N GLU A 141 6.97 -4.03 20.39
CA GLU A 141 7.08 -4.09 21.86
C GLU A 141 5.73 -3.92 22.57
N GLU A 142 4.67 -3.55 21.84
CA GLU A 142 3.34 -3.39 22.42
C GLU A 142 2.71 -4.74 22.81
N LYS A 143 2.03 -4.76 23.97
CA LYS A 143 1.26 -5.94 24.41
C LYS A 143 0.20 -6.28 23.36
N GLY A 144 0.23 -7.51 22.86
CA GLY A 144 -0.69 -7.99 21.83
C GLY A 144 -0.07 -8.06 20.43
N TYR A 145 1.15 -7.54 20.25
CA TYR A 145 1.97 -7.91 19.11
C TYR A 145 2.38 -9.37 19.22
N SER A 146 2.29 -10.12 18.12
CA SER A 146 2.92 -11.43 18.03
C SER A 146 3.47 -11.61 16.61
N PRO A 147 4.76 -11.93 16.46
CA PRO A 147 5.37 -12.15 15.17
C PRO A 147 4.73 -13.40 14.54
N GLY A 148 4.03 -13.21 13.43
CA GLY A 148 3.25 -14.26 12.77
C GLY A 148 1.84 -14.46 13.35
N CYS A 149 1.37 -13.60 14.25
CA CYS A 149 0.04 -13.77 14.82
C CYS A 149 -1.05 -13.55 13.77
N PRO A 150 -2.02 -14.47 13.68
CA PRO A 150 -3.22 -14.22 12.94
C PRO A 150 -4.04 -13.05 13.49
N SER A 151 -3.74 -12.38 14.60
CA SER A 151 -4.57 -11.25 15.07
C SER A 151 -4.52 -10.04 14.12
N VAL A 152 -3.38 -9.78 13.47
CA VAL A 152 -3.31 -8.82 12.37
C VAL A 152 -4.06 -9.38 11.16
N LEU A 153 -3.80 -10.62 10.74
CA LEU A 153 -4.45 -11.26 9.58
C LEU A 153 -5.95 -11.59 9.73
N ARG A 154 -6.45 -11.88 10.94
CA ARG A 154 -7.85 -12.23 11.27
C ARG A 154 -8.75 -11.01 11.21
N GLN A 155 -8.19 -9.80 11.32
CA GLN A 155 -8.92 -8.58 10.98
C GLN A 155 -9.13 -8.44 9.46
N PHE A 156 -8.27 -9.06 8.65
CA PHE A 156 -8.35 -9.10 7.19
C PHE A 156 -8.99 -10.38 6.63
N ASP A 157 -9.30 -11.37 7.47
CA ASP A 157 -10.14 -12.49 7.06
C ASP A 157 -11.50 -11.93 6.62
N PRO A 158 -11.96 -12.20 5.39
CA PRO A 158 -13.23 -11.68 4.92
C PRO A 158 -14.34 -12.28 5.77
N VAL A 159 -14.84 -11.48 6.71
CA VAL A 159 -16.12 -11.76 7.36
C VAL A 159 -17.15 -11.95 6.23
N PRO A 160 -17.86 -13.09 6.16
CA PRO A 160 -18.90 -13.30 5.15
C PRO A 160 -19.84 -12.09 5.16
N SER A 161 -20.19 -11.59 3.98
CA SER A 161 -21.00 -10.38 3.79
C SER A 161 -22.29 -10.36 4.62
N SER A 162 -22.79 -11.52 5.04
CA SER A 162 -23.92 -11.71 5.95
C SER A 162 -23.71 -11.26 7.40
N LYS A 163 -22.47 -11.03 7.85
CA LYS A 163 -22.16 -10.56 9.22
C LYS A 163 -21.79 -9.07 9.33
N ARG A 164 -21.64 -8.35 8.21
CA ARG A 164 -21.36 -6.89 8.20
C ARG A 164 -22.47 -6.05 8.84
N GLN A 165 -23.72 -6.54 8.89
CA GLN A 165 -24.86 -5.79 9.45
C GLN A 165 -25.01 -5.86 10.98
N LYS A 166 -24.18 -6.64 11.70
CA LYS A 166 -24.35 -6.83 13.16
C LYS A 166 -23.30 -6.17 14.05
N LEU A 167 -22.31 -5.47 13.49
CA LEU A 167 -21.26 -4.80 14.27
C LEU A 167 -21.52 -3.30 14.55
N TRP A 168 -22.64 -2.74 14.06
CA TRP A 168 -23.03 -1.34 14.30
C TRP A 168 -24.35 -1.17 15.06
N ALA A 169 -24.91 -2.26 15.62
CA ALA A 169 -26.16 -2.21 16.37
C ALA A 169 -25.96 -2.69 17.82
N LEU A 170 -25.30 -1.87 18.65
CA LEU A 170 -25.60 -1.80 20.07
C LEU A 170 -25.60 -0.33 20.53
N PRO A 171 -26.52 0.06 21.43
CA PRO A 171 -27.00 1.42 21.54
C PRO A 171 -26.11 2.29 22.42
N HIS A 172 -26.06 3.59 22.10
CA HIS A 172 -25.81 4.62 23.11
C HIS A 172 -26.86 4.51 24.23
N HIS A 173 -26.44 4.76 25.47
CA HIS A 173 -27.12 4.71 26.79
C HIS A 173 -26.65 3.51 27.61
N LEU A 174 -26.06 3.69 28.81
CA LEU A 174 -26.23 4.73 29.84
C LEU A 174 -24.90 5.35 30.29
#